data_AF-E1ZYL4-F1
#
_entry.id   AF-E1ZYL4-F1
#
_cell.length_a   1.000
_cell.length_b   1.000
_cell.length_c   1.000
_cell.angle_alpha   90.00
_cell.angle_beta   90.00
_cell.angle_gamma   90.00
#
_symmetry.space_group_name_H-M   'P 1'
#
loop_
_entity.id
_entity.type
_entity.pdbx_description
1 polymer ?
#
loop_
_entity_poly.entity_id
_entity_poly.type
_entity_poly.pdbx_seq_one_letter_code
_entity_poly.pdbx_strand_id
1 'polypeptide(L)'
;QDAMAIVSKFGKPDLFITMTFNPRWREIEENLLPGQQASDICARFNIKKDYLIDLIVKQKFFCEVAAFVYVIKFQKRGLPHVHMLITLKYNYKITTSQIVYKLYDKYISAEISDSCDNRILHDIVMKHMIHIHGPCSDWCLVDGRCSKHYLKPFLEEIKMDEDVYPYYRRRNNGTNFEHPGGYVVDNRYVVPYCSTLSIIFNSHVNVEVVSSIKSVKYLYKYIYKG
;
A
#
# COMPACT_ATOMS: atom_id res chain seq x y z
N GLN A 1 7.07 -21.01 -0.34
CA GLN A 1 5.74 -21.66 -0.37
C GLN A 1 5.02 -21.20 -1.62
N ASP A 2 4.40 -22.12 -2.35
CA ASP A 2 3.62 -21.78 -3.53
C ASP A 2 2.34 -21.05 -3.11
N ALA A 3 2.15 -19.82 -3.60
CA ALA A 3 1.02 -18.99 -3.25
C ALA A 3 -0.31 -19.65 -3.64
N MET A 4 -0.32 -20.44 -4.72
CA MET A 4 -1.47 -21.23 -5.16
C MET A 4 -1.87 -22.30 -4.15
N ALA A 5 -0.89 -22.97 -3.53
CA ALA A 5 -1.15 -23.96 -2.49
C ALA A 5 -1.78 -23.32 -1.23
N ILE A 6 -1.35 -22.10 -0.89
CA ILE A 6 -1.90 -21.35 0.25
C ILE A 6 -3.33 -20.90 -0.03
N VAL A 7 -3.61 -20.34 -1.22
CA VAL A 7 -4.98 -19.94 -1.57
C VAL A 7 -5.90 -21.14 -1.69
N SER A 8 -5.42 -22.26 -2.23
CA SER A 8 -6.17 -23.51 -2.28
C SER A 8 -6.51 -24.04 -0.88
N LYS A 9 -5.61 -23.87 0.10
CA LYS A 9 -5.79 -24.39 1.46
C LYS A 9 -6.55 -23.43 2.39
N PHE A 10 -6.33 -22.13 2.27
CA PHE A 10 -6.84 -21.12 3.21
C PHE A 10 -7.86 -20.15 2.59
N GLY A 11 -8.20 -20.36 1.31
CA GLY A 11 -9.12 -19.54 0.55
C GLY A 11 -8.51 -18.24 0.04
N LYS A 12 -9.37 -17.32 -0.43
CA LYS A 12 -8.91 -16.02 -0.95
C LYS A 12 -8.20 -15.21 0.15
N PRO A 13 -7.14 -14.46 -0.20
CA PRO A 13 -6.57 -13.45 0.69
C PRO A 13 -7.60 -12.34 0.93
N ASP A 14 -7.41 -11.64 2.04
CA ASP A 14 -8.29 -10.60 2.56
C ASP A 14 -7.67 -9.21 2.38
N LEU A 15 -6.35 -9.08 2.58
CA LEU A 15 -5.61 -7.82 2.42
C LEU A 15 -4.43 -7.99 1.48
N PHE A 16 -4.16 -6.93 0.72
CA PHE A 16 -2.97 -6.76 -0.07
C PHE A 16 -2.19 -5.54 0.42
N ILE A 17 -0.94 -5.76 0.83
CA ILE A 17 -0.09 -4.73 1.39
C ILE A 17 1.13 -4.59 0.49
N THR A 18 1.45 -3.37 0.10
CA THR A 18 2.68 -3.04 -0.62
C THR A 18 3.47 -2.02 0.16
N MET A 19 4.68 -2.38 0.59
CA MET A 19 5.62 -1.43 1.19
C MET A 19 6.81 -1.24 0.26
N THR A 20 7.07 0.02 -0.08
CA THR A 20 8.24 0.43 -0.86
C THR A 20 9.32 0.90 0.09
N PHE A 21 10.55 0.44 -0.12
CA PHE A 21 11.71 0.92 0.63
C PHE A 21 11.87 2.44 0.50
N ASN A 22 12.16 3.12 1.60
CA ASN A 22 12.49 4.55 1.58
C ASN A 22 13.99 4.74 1.83
N PRO A 23 14.76 5.28 0.86
CA PRO A 23 16.20 5.51 1.02
C PRO A 23 16.52 6.59 2.06
N ARG A 24 15.55 7.42 2.43
CA ARG A 24 15.68 8.48 3.45
C ARG A 24 15.31 8.02 4.85
N TRP A 25 15.33 6.72 5.14
CA TRP A 25 15.27 6.30 6.53
C TRP A 25 16.55 6.73 7.23
N ARG A 26 16.41 7.28 8.43
CA ARG A 26 17.53 7.79 9.22
C ARG A 26 18.61 6.73 9.40
N GLU A 27 18.20 5.47 9.62
CA GLU A 27 19.14 4.36 9.75
C GLU A 27 19.93 4.09 8.45
N ILE A 28 19.39 4.43 7.28
CA ILE A 28 20.11 4.34 6.01
C ILE A 28 21.05 5.53 5.85
N GLU A 29 20.56 6.76 6.06
CA GLU A 29 21.34 7.99 5.88
C GLU A 29 22.54 8.06 6.85
N GLU A 30 22.37 7.61 8.10
CA GLU A 30 23.44 7.63 9.12
C GLU A 30 24.48 6.52 8.92
N ASN A 31 24.20 5.50 8.10
CA ASN A 31 25.07 4.33 7.96
C ASN A 31 25.51 4.03 6.52
N LEU A 32 25.09 4.85 5.55
CA LEU A 32 25.58 4.79 4.17
C LEU A 32 26.97 5.43 4.11
N LEU A 33 27.99 4.58 4.07
CA LEU A 33 29.34 5.04 3.75
C LEU A 33 29.46 5.35 2.24
N PRO A 34 30.34 6.28 1.83
CA PRO A 34 30.63 6.52 0.42
C PRO A 34 31.06 5.22 -0.27
N GLY A 35 30.29 4.76 -1.26
CA GLY A 35 30.59 3.55 -2.04
C GLY A 35 29.94 2.23 -1.59
N GLN A 36 29.00 2.26 -0.63
CA GLN A 36 28.24 1.04 -0.26
C GLN A 36 27.46 0.42 -1.43
N GLN A 37 27.31 -0.91 -1.40
CA GLN A 37 26.70 -1.72 -2.45
C GLN A 37 25.22 -2.01 -2.18
N ALA A 38 24.51 -2.50 -3.20
CA ALA A 38 23.09 -2.86 -3.12
C ALA A 38 22.76 -3.91 -2.03
N SER A 39 23.73 -4.72 -1.58
CA SER A 39 23.56 -5.73 -0.52
C SER A 39 23.16 -5.13 0.83
N ASP A 40 23.75 -3.99 1.22
CA ASP A 40 23.50 -3.35 2.51
C ASP A 40 22.10 -2.74 2.57
N ILE A 41 21.64 -2.22 1.44
CA ILE A 41 20.29 -1.73 1.20
C ILE A 41 19.27 -2.88 1.34
N CYS A 42 19.57 -4.05 0.78
CA CYS A 42 18.71 -5.23 0.87
C CYS A 42 18.57 -5.75 2.30
N ALA A 43 19.65 -5.79 3.07
CA ALA A 43 19.63 -6.25 4.45
C ALA A 43 18.71 -5.38 5.34
N ARG A 44 18.82 -4.06 5.22
CA ARG A 44 17.97 -3.11 5.97
C ARG A 44 16.50 -3.20 5.55
N PHE A 45 16.24 -3.37 4.26
CA PHE A 45 14.88 -3.61 3.78
C PHE A 45 14.29 -4.88 4.36
N ASN A 46 15.08 -5.96 4.46
CA ASN A 46 14.63 -7.21 5.07
C ASN A 46 14.26 -7.04 6.55
N ILE A 47 15.04 -6.27 7.32
CA ILE A 47 14.71 -5.97 8.72
C ILE A 47 13.35 -5.27 8.84
N LYS A 48 13.11 -4.23 8.02
CA LYS A 48 11.83 -3.50 8.05
C LYS A 48 10.67 -4.37 7.56
N LYS A 49 10.90 -5.23 6.56
CA LYS A 49 9.93 -6.24 6.12
C LYS A 49 9.59 -7.22 7.25
N ASP A 50 10.58 -7.73 7.96
CA ASP A 50 10.36 -8.68 9.06
C ASP A 50 9.61 -8.02 10.21
N TYR A 51 9.91 -6.75 10.50
CA TYR A 51 9.14 -5.96 11.45
C TYR A 51 7.68 -5.75 11.01
N LEU A 52 7.43 -5.52 9.72
CA LEU A 52 6.08 -5.45 9.16
C LEU A 52 5.32 -6.78 9.34
N ILE A 53 5.98 -7.91 9.07
CA ILE A 53 5.39 -9.25 9.26
C ILE A 53 5.06 -9.46 10.75
N ASP A 54 5.97 -9.09 11.65
CA ASP A 54 5.77 -9.25 13.09
C ASP A 54 4.60 -8.40 13.61
N LEU A 55 4.48 -7.15 13.16
CA LEU A 55 3.34 -6.29 13.47
C LEU A 55 2.02 -6.93 13.01
N ILE A 56 1.96 -7.40 11.76
CA ILE A 56 0.73 -7.93 11.19
C ILE A 56 0.35 -9.28 11.82
N VAL A 57 1.31 -10.19 11.95
CA VAL A 57 1.06 -11.59 12.32
C VAL A 57 1.16 -11.82 13.83
N LYS A 58 2.25 -11.38 14.46
CA LYS A 58 2.48 -11.63 15.90
C LYS A 58 1.66 -10.68 16.76
N GLN A 59 1.68 -9.39 16.44
CA GLN A 59 0.91 -8.38 17.17
C GLN A 59 -0.56 -8.29 16.72
N LYS A 60 -0.96 -9.07 15.70
CA LYS A 60 -2.33 -9.14 15.19
C LYS A 60 -2.90 -7.76 14.82
N PHE A 61 -2.06 -6.88 14.26
CA PHE A 61 -2.36 -5.47 14.02
C PHE A 61 -3.71 -5.25 13.32
N PHE A 62 -3.98 -6.00 12.25
CA PHE A 62 -5.28 -5.97 11.58
C PHE A 62 -6.30 -6.87 12.29
N CYS A 63 -5.96 -8.16 12.40
CA CYS A 63 -6.72 -9.26 13.01
C CYS A 63 -5.81 -10.50 13.06
N GLU A 64 -6.33 -11.63 13.52
CA GLU A 64 -5.58 -12.89 13.52
C GLU A 64 -5.40 -13.47 12.11
N VAL A 65 -4.14 -13.73 11.74
CA VAL A 65 -3.74 -14.22 10.42
C VAL A 65 -3.75 -15.75 10.38
N ALA A 66 -4.38 -16.33 9.36
CA ALA A 66 -4.33 -17.76 9.06
C ALA A 66 -3.13 -18.13 8.18
N ALA A 67 -2.85 -17.31 7.18
CA ALA A 67 -1.72 -17.48 6.27
C ALA A 67 -1.30 -16.14 5.66
N PHE A 68 -0.04 -16.02 5.26
CA PHE A 68 0.45 -14.90 4.49
C PHE A 68 1.48 -15.36 3.47
N VAL A 69 1.60 -14.60 2.37
CA VAL A 69 2.64 -14.79 1.36
C VAL A 69 3.22 -13.43 1.02
N TYR A 70 4.52 -13.36 0.77
CA TYR A 70 5.12 -12.14 0.26
C TYR A 70 6.11 -12.44 -0.87
N VAL A 71 6.29 -11.45 -1.73
CA VAL A 71 7.33 -11.44 -2.77
C VAL A 71 8.03 -10.09 -2.72
N ILE A 72 9.36 -10.14 -2.80
CA ILE A 72 10.20 -8.96 -2.95
C ILE A 72 10.48 -8.78 -4.42
N LYS A 73 10.28 -7.56 -4.90
CA LYS A 73 10.59 -7.19 -6.28
C LYS A 73 11.61 -6.09 -6.30
N PHE A 74 12.65 -6.31 -7.09
CA PHE A 74 13.64 -5.32 -7.45
C PHE A 74 13.25 -4.75 -8.81
N GLN A 75 12.75 -3.52 -8.84
CA GLN A 75 12.55 -2.85 -10.12
C GLN A 75 13.93 -2.51 -10.70
N LYS A 76 14.15 -2.74 -12.00
CA LYS A 76 15.44 -2.55 -12.70
C LYS A 76 16.11 -1.17 -12.46
N ARG A 77 15.36 -0.16 -12.01
CA ARG A 77 15.82 1.17 -11.61
C ARG A 77 15.04 1.74 -10.41
N GLY A 78 14.33 0.89 -9.68
CA GLY A 78 13.40 1.29 -8.63
C GLY A 78 13.75 0.65 -7.29
N LEU A 79 13.27 1.28 -6.22
CA LEU A 79 13.52 0.83 -4.85
C LEU A 79 12.86 -0.55 -4.63
N PRO A 80 13.45 -1.42 -3.79
CA PRO A 80 12.86 -2.71 -3.49
C PRO A 80 11.48 -2.51 -2.86
N HIS A 81 10.54 -3.34 -3.27
CA HIS A 81 9.18 -3.32 -2.76
C HIS A 81 8.76 -4.73 -2.38
N VAL A 82 8.03 -4.82 -1.28
CA VAL A 82 7.44 -6.06 -0.81
C VAL A 82 5.96 -5.99 -1.09
N HIS A 83 5.47 -7.02 -1.79
CA HIS A 83 4.07 -7.28 -1.98
C HIS A 83 3.67 -8.42 -1.05
N MET A 84 2.67 -8.21 -0.21
CA MET A 84 2.24 -9.15 0.80
C MET A 84 0.73 -9.40 0.71
N LEU A 85 0.36 -10.66 0.64
CA LEU A 85 -1.01 -11.15 0.73
C LEU A 85 -1.26 -11.68 2.12
N ILE A 86 -2.31 -11.18 2.78
CA ILE A 86 -2.72 -11.64 4.11
C ILE A 86 -4.05 -12.35 3.99
N THR A 87 -4.12 -13.54 4.58
CA THR A 87 -5.34 -14.36 4.71
C THR A 87 -5.69 -14.43 6.20
N LEU A 88 -6.80 -13.83 6.59
CA LEU A 88 -7.27 -13.80 7.98
C LEU A 88 -7.94 -15.13 8.36
N LYS A 89 -7.97 -15.45 9.67
CA LYS A 89 -8.73 -16.62 10.18
C LYS A 89 -10.22 -16.47 9.89
N TYR A 90 -10.93 -17.60 9.84
CA TYR A 90 -12.36 -17.68 9.48
C TYR A 90 -13.24 -16.64 10.21
N ASN A 91 -13.04 -16.47 11.52
CA ASN A 91 -13.81 -15.54 12.35
C ASN A 91 -13.58 -14.05 12.02
N TYR A 92 -12.54 -13.74 11.24
CA TYR A 92 -12.15 -12.38 10.85
C TYR A 92 -12.14 -12.19 9.34
N LYS A 93 -12.73 -13.12 8.58
CA LYS A 93 -12.78 -13.04 7.12
C LYS A 93 -13.57 -11.82 6.66
N ILE A 94 -13.08 -11.18 5.60
CA ILE A 94 -13.75 -10.03 4.98
C ILE A 94 -14.79 -10.57 3.99
N THR A 95 -15.94 -10.97 4.52
CA THR A 95 -17.04 -11.58 3.73
C THR A 95 -18.16 -10.60 3.40
N THR A 96 -18.31 -9.53 4.18
CA THR A 96 -19.46 -8.63 4.11
C THR A 96 -19.01 -7.18 4.03
N SER A 97 -19.77 -6.35 3.32
CA SER A 97 -19.51 -4.90 3.18
C SER A 97 -19.34 -4.22 4.54
N GLN A 98 -20.10 -4.59 5.57
CA GLN A 98 -19.96 -4.05 6.93
C GLN A 98 -18.55 -4.26 7.54
N ILE A 99 -17.93 -5.41 7.29
CA ILE A 99 -16.58 -5.70 7.78
C ILE A 99 -15.57 -4.85 7.01
N VAL A 100 -15.79 -4.65 5.71
CA VAL A 100 -14.98 -3.74 4.88
C VAL A 100 -15.04 -2.31 5.41
N TYR A 101 -16.24 -1.79 5.71
CA TYR A 101 -16.40 -0.45 6.31
C TYR A 101 -15.65 -0.34 7.63
N LYS A 102 -15.78 -1.33 8.53
CA LYS A 102 -15.05 -1.33 9.82
C LYS A 102 -13.53 -1.33 9.64
N LEU A 103 -13.02 -2.09 8.68
CA LEU A 103 -11.58 -2.13 8.40
C LEU A 103 -11.10 -0.84 7.77
N TYR A 104 -11.88 -0.25 6.89
CA TYR A 104 -11.57 1.04 6.29
C TYR A 104 -11.54 2.13 7.35
N ASP A 105 -12.65 2.36 8.06
CA ASP A 105 -12.75 3.42 9.06
C ASP A 105 -11.66 3.33 10.13
N LYS A 106 -11.21 2.10 10.44
CA LYS A 106 -10.18 1.87 11.44
C LYS A 106 -8.75 1.94 10.89
N TYR A 107 -8.50 1.43 9.69
CA TYR A 107 -7.13 1.17 9.24
C TYR A 107 -6.77 1.74 7.87
N ILE A 108 -7.70 2.00 6.96
CA ILE A 108 -7.39 2.41 5.58
C ILE A 108 -7.98 3.79 5.31
N SER A 109 -7.14 4.70 4.82
CA SER A 109 -7.56 6.02 4.34
C SER A 109 -7.09 6.23 2.92
N ALA A 110 -7.89 6.91 2.11
CA ALA A 110 -7.52 7.40 0.79
C ALA A 110 -7.66 8.93 0.69
N GLU A 111 -7.56 9.63 1.82
CA GLU A 111 -7.68 11.09 1.95
C GLU A 111 -6.38 11.70 2.46
N ILE A 112 -6.09 12.94 2.05
CA ILE A 112 -5.00 13.75 2.60
C ILE A 112 -5.42 14.14 4.02
N SER A 113 -4.63 13.76 5.02
CA SER A 113 -4.91 14.10 6.43
C SER A 113 -4.72 15.59 6.65
N ASP A 114 -5.55 16.26 7.45
CA ASP A 114 -5.33 17.67 7.77
C ASP A 114 -3.99 17.89 8.49
N SER A 115 -3.24 18.90 8.06
CA SER A 115 -1.99 19.33 8.68
C SER A 115 -2.18 19.81 10.13
N CYS A 116 -3.36 20.33 10.47
CA CYS A 116 -3.72 20.75 11.82
C CYS A 116 -3.90 19.56 12.77
N ASP A 117 -4.44 18.45 12.28
CA ASP A 117 -4.71 17.26 13.09
C ASP A 117 -3.44 16.43 13.31
N ASN A 118 -2.70 16.16 12.23
CA ASN A 118 -1.48 15.38 12.29
C ASN A 118 -0.51 15.76 11.19
N ARG A 119 0.32 16.76 11.49
CA ARG A 119 1.37 17.25 10.59
C ARG A 119 2.31 16.16 10.09
N ILE A 120 2.71 15.22 10.96
CA ILE A 120 3.63 14.13 10.59
C ILE A 120 2.98 13.23 9.53
N LEU A 121 1.71 12.85 9.74
CA LEU A 121 0.99 12.03 8.78
C LEU A 121 0.77 12.79 7.47
N HIS A 122 0.36 14.06 7.53
CA HIS A 122 0.16 14.90 6.36
C HIS A 122 1.42 14.95 5.50
N ASP A 123 2.59 15.19 6.10
CA ASP A 123 3.85 15.27 5.39
C ASP A 123 4.23 13.92 4.75
N ILE A 124 3.99 12.81 5.46
CA ILE A 124 4.23 11.45 4.92
C ILE A 124 3.28 11.15 3.76
N VAL A 125 2.00 11.49 3.88
CA VAL A 125 0.97 11.26 2.85
C VAL A 125 1.28 12.09 1.62
N MET A 126 1.54 13.39 1.80
CA MET A 126 1.91 14.29 0.71
C MET A 126 3.16 13.81 -0.03
N LYS A 127 4.16 13.33 0.70
CA LYS A 127 5.44 12.90 0.10
C LYS A 127 5.41 11.51 -0.52
N HIS A 128 4.70 10.56 0.09
CA HIS A 128 4.82 9.15 -0.27
C HIS A 128 3.52 8.50 -0.76
N MET A 129 2.35 9.11 -0.57
CA MET A 129 1.05 8.52 -0.94
C MET A 129 0.35 9.24 -2.08
N ILE A 130 0.92 10.31 -2.64
CA ILE A 130 0.33 11.03 -3.77
C ILE A 130 0.83 10.41 -5.08
N HIS A 131 -0.11 9.95 -5.90
CA HIS A 131 0.19 9.44 -7.25
C HIS A 131 0.23 10.58 -8.26
N ILE A 132 1.43 11.00 -8.67
CA ILE A 132 1.62 12.08 -9.65
C ILE A 132 2.17 11.52 -10.96
N HIS A 133 1.63 12.02 -12.07
CA HIS A 133 2.21 11.87 -13.40
C HIS A 133 3.13 13.07 -13.70
N GLY A 134 4.41 12.92 -13.35
CA GLY A 134 5.46 13.87 -13.68
C GLY A 134 6.50 13.30 -14.66
N PRO A 135 7.45 14.12 -15.13
CA PRO A 135 8.42 13.77 -16.18
C PRO A 135 9.33 12.58 -15.87
N CYS A 136 9.38 12.12 -14.61
CA CYS A 136 10.11 10.92 -14.18
C CYS A 136 9.22 9.68 -13.95
N SER A 137 7.92 9.74 -14.27
CA SER A 137 6.90 8.76 -13.85
C SER A 137 5.86 8.38 -14.92
N ASP A 138 6.11 8.68 -16.20
CA ASP A 138 5.24 8.28 -17.30
C ASP A 138 5.17 6.75 -17.54
N TRP A 139 5.91 5.96 -16.77
CA TRP A 139 5.86 4.49 -16.78
C TRP A 139 4.47 3.90 -16.56
N CYS A 140 3.57 4.65 -15.90
CA CYS A 140 2.20 4.21 -15.68
C CYS A 140 1.22 4.67 -16.74
N LEU A 141 1.60 5.56 -17.67
CA LEU A 141 0.78 5.97 -18.80
C LEU A 141 0.86 4.92 -19.91
N VAL A 142 -0.27 4.31 -20.23
CA VAL A 142 -0.45 3.38 -21.35
C VAL A 142 -1.55 3.97 -22.22
N ASP A 143 -1.25 4.24 -23.49
CA ASP A 143 -2.18 4.86 -24.45
C ASP A 143 -2.79 6.18 -23.94
N GLY A 144 -1.97 7.02 -23.30
CA GLY A 144 -2.40 8.31 -22.75
C GLY A 144 -3.32 8.20 -21.52
N ARG A 145 -3.54 6.99 -20.99
CA ARG A 145 -4.31 6.75 -19.76
C ARG A 145 -3.44 6.13 -18.68
N CYS A 146 -3.65 6.56 -17.44
CA CYS A 146 -3.02 5.92 -16.30
C CYS A 146 -3.48 4.47 -16.18
N SER A 147 -2.54 3.52 -16.23
CA SER A 147 -2.74 2.08 -16.01
C SER A 147 -3.29 1.74 -14.62
N LYS A 148 -3.23 2.68 -13.67
CA LYS A 148 -3.81 2.59 -12.33
C LYS A 148 -5.12 3.37 -12.19
N HIS A 149 -5.60 3.98 -13.28
CA HIS A 149 -6.84 4.73 -13.38
C HIS A 149 -6.91 5.90 -12.38
N TYR A 150 -5.81 6.65 -12.25
CA TYR A 150 -5.84 7.97 -11.64
C TYR A 150 -6.18 9.01 -12.71
N LEU A 151 -6.96 10.05 -12.42
CA LEU A 151 -7.52 10.40 -11.10
C LEU A 151 -8.73 9.56 -10.70
N LYS A 152 -8.80 9.20 -9.41
CA LYS A 152 -9.95 8.46 -8.87
C LYS A 152 -11.14 9.41 -8.68
N PRO A 153 -12.39 8.95 -8.87
CA PRO A 153 -13.55 9.78 -8.61
C PRO A 153 -13.67 10.13 -7.13
N PHE A 154 -14.28 11.28 -6.82
CA PHE A 154 -14.73 11.58 -5.47
C PHE A 154 -15.89 10.66 -5.09
N LEU A 155 -15.90 10.25 -3.83
CA LEU A 155 -16.89 9.31 -3.30
C LEU A 155 -17.07 9.56 -1.81
N GLU A 156 -18.29 9.80 -1.36
CA GLU A 156 -18.61 10.11 0.05
C GLU A 156 -18.56 8.87 0.96
N GLU A 157 -18.72 7.67 0.40
CA GLU A 157 -18.67 6.41 1.14
C GLU A 157 -17.99 5.32 0.31
N ILE A 158 -17.46 4.28 0.93
CA ILE A 158 -16.87 3.16 0.18
C ILE A 158 -17.94 2.52 -0.71
N LYS A 159 -17.60 2.18 -1.94
CA LYS A 159 -18.44 1.36 -2.81
C LYS A 159 -17.75 0.05 -3.13
N MET A 160 -18.42 -1.07 -2.86
CA MET A 160 -17.91 -2.38 -3.25
C MET A 160 -17.94 -2.52 -4.77
N ASP A 161 -16.85 -3.02 -5.34
CA ASP A 161 -16.76 -3.44 -6.73
C ASP A 161 -16.75 -4.98 -6.77
N GLU A 162 -17.53 -5.56 -7.67
CA GLU A 162 -17.63 -7.00 -7.88
C GLU A 162 -16.34 -7.59 -8.48
N ASP A 163 -15.55 -6.77 -9.19
CA ASP A 163 -14.47 -7.29 -10.03
C ASP A 163 -13.09 -7.28 -9.41
N VAL A 164 -12.65 -6.23 -8.67
CA VAL A 164 -11.23 -6.14 -8.24
C VAL A 164 -10.99 -5.60 -6.82
N TYR A 165 -11.27 -4.33 -6.57
CA TYR A 165 -11.00 -3.66 -5.29
C TYR A 165 -12.16 -2.72 -4.97
N PRO A 166 -12.50 -2.50 -3.69
CA PRO A 166 -13.49 -1.49 -3.35
C PRO A 166 -13.02 -0.10 -3.77
N TYR A 167 -13.97 0.74 -4.20
CA TYR A 167 -13.72 2.17 -4.35
C TYR A 167 -13.73 2.80 -2.97
N TYR A 168 -12.56 3.26 -2.53
CA TYR A 168 -12.40 3.92 -1.25
C TYR A 168 -13.04 5.31 -1.25
N ARG A 169 -13.52 5.72 -0.06
CA ARG A 169 -14.04 7.07 0.16
C ARG A 169 -12.95 8.11 -0.12
N ARG A 170 -13.33 9.14 -0.88
CA ARG A 170 -12.53 10.31 -1.22
C ARG A 170 -13.46 11.52 -1.23
N ARG A 171 -13.60 12.20 -0.10
CA ARG A 171 -14.50 13.35 0.00
C ARG A 171 -13.98 14.55 -0.77
N ASN A 172 -14.90 15.30 -1.38
CA ASN A 172 -14.58 16.56 -2.04
C ASN A 172 -14.75 17.71 -1.04
N ASN A 173 -13.69 18.03 -0.31
CA ASN A 173 -13.71 19.10 0.69
C ASN A 173 -13.43 20.49 0.05
N GLY A 174 -13.23 20.56 -1.27
CA GLY A 174 -12.79 21.78 -1.97
C GLY A 174 -11.35 22.20 -1.65
N THR A 175 -10.62 21.41 -0.85
CA THR A 175 -9.24 21.69 -0.44
C THR A 175 -8.26 21.16 -1.48
N ASN A 176 -7.36 22.03 -1.92
CA ASN A 176 -6.25 21.71 -2.79
C ASN A 176 -4.94 21.93 -2.02
N PHE A 177 -3.99 21.01 -2.20
CA PHE A 177 -2.69 21.06 -1.56
C PHE A 177 -1.59 21.21 -2.60
N GLU A 178 -0.60 22.04 -2.32
CA GLU A 178 0.61 22.12 -3.15
C GLU A 178 1.56 20.98 -2.76
N HIS A 179 1.76 20.05 -3.68
CA HIS A 179 2.75 19.01 -3.55
C HIS A 179 4.17 19.62 -3.66
N PRO A 180 5.17 19.12 -2.90
CA PRO A 180 6.56 19.61 -2.97
C PRO A 180 7.20 19.61 -4.37
N GLY A 181 6.61 18.87 -5.31
CA GLY A 181 7.00 18.85 -6.73
C GLY A 181 6.35 19.94 -7.59
N GLY A 182 5.63 20.90 -7.02
CA GLY A 182 4.95 22.00 -7.74
C GLY A 182 3.59 21.64 -8.34
N TYR A 183 3.02 20.49 -7.98
CA TYR A 183 1.72 20.04 -8.48
C TYR A 183 0.62 20.34 -7.48
N VAL A 184 -0.54 20.80 -7.95
CA VAL A 184 -1.73 20.95 -7.11
C VAL A 184 -2.45 19.62 -7.06
N VAL A 185 -2.64 19.08 -5.85
CA VAL A 185 -3.23 17.75 -5.63
C VAL A 185 -4.38 17.82 -4.64
N ASP A 186 -5.30 16.87 -4.79
CA ASP A 186 -6.44 16.66 -3.91
C ASP A 186 -6.61 15.17 -3.57
N ASN A 187 -7.69 14.83 -2.87
CA ASN A 187 -7.98 13.45 -2.46
C ASN A 187 -8.06 12.44 -3.61
N ARG A 188 -8.17 12.85 -4.88
CA ARG A 188 -8.23 11.95 -6.04
C ARG A 188 -6.88 11.32 -6.40
N TYR A 189 -5.79 11.91 -5.92
CA TYR A 189 -4.41 11.48 -6.18
C TYR A 189 -3.90 10.48 -5.14
N VAL A 190 -4.56 10.37 -3.99
CA VAL A 190 -4.05 9.60 -2.84
C VAL A 190 -4.10 8.09 -3.11
N VAL A 191 -3.02 7.38 -2.85
CA VAL A 191 -2.99 5.92 -2.81
C VAL A 191 -3.53 5.45 -1.45
N PRO A 192 -4.42 4.44 -1.38
CA PRO A 192 -4.95 3.94 -0.11
C PRO A 192 -3.83 3.54 0.84
N TYR A 193 -3.82 4.05 2.07
CA TYR A 193 -2.74 3.81 3.02
C TYR A 193 -3.29 3.52 4.41
N CYS A 194 -2.44 2.96 5.27
CA CYS A 194 -2.74 2.83 6.68
C CYS A 194 -1.95 3.84 7.49
N SER A 195 -2.63 4.79 8.14
CA SER A 195 -2.00 5.91 8.85
C SER A 195 -0.91 5.46 9.82
N THR A 196 -1.20 4.45 10.64
CA THR A 196 -0.25 3.93 11.63
C THR A 196 0.97 3.29 10.96
N LEU A 197 0.78 2.46 9.93
CA LEU A 197 1.90 1.83 9.22
C LEU A 197 2.73 2.86 8.46
N SER A 198 2.08 3.85 7.82
CA SER A 198 2.77 4.94 7.12
C SER A 198 3.64 5.75 8.08
N ILE A 199 3.18 6.01 9.31
CA ILE A 199 3.98 6.70 10.34
C ILE A 199 5.15 5.83 10.79
N ILE A 200 4.89 4.56 11.15
CA ILE A 200 5.93 3.64 11.64
C ILE A 200 7.04 3.45 10.61
N PHE A 201 6.67 3.25 9.36
CA PHE A 201 7.60 2.94 8.29
C PHE A 201 8.06 4.17 7.53
N ASN A 202 7.53 5.37 7.77
CA ASN A 202 7.85 6.61 7.07
C ASN A 202 8.16 6.37 5.57
N SER A 203 7.26 5.70 4.86
CA SER A 203 7.46 5.24 3.49
C SER A 203 6.13 4.99 2.80
N HIS A 204 6.16 4.71 1.50
CA HIS A 204 4.97 4.33 0.74
C HIS A 204 4.49 2.92 1.18
N VAL A 205 3.47 2.89 2.05
CA VAL A 205 2.72 1.69 2.46
C VAL A 205 1.29 1.76 1.92
N ASN A 206 1.00 1.02 0.84
CA ASN A 206 -0.35 0.83 0.31
C ASN A 206 -1.01 -0.37 1.01
N VAL A 207 -2.28 -0.20 1.41
CA VAL A 207 -3.10 -1.28 1.98
C VAL A 207 -4.43 -1.33 1.25
N GLU A 208 -4.72 -2.46 0.62
CA GLU A 208 -5.95 -2.69 -0.13
C GLU A 208 -6.71 -3.92 0.37
N VAL A 209 -8.03 -3.83 0.40
CA VAL A 209 -8.93 -4.97 0.67
C VAL A 209 -9.15 -5.77 -0.60
N VAL A 210 -8.96 -7.09 -0.53
CA VAL A 210 -9.14 -8.00 -1.66
C VAL A 210 -10.59 -8.49 -1.71
N SER A 211 -11.39 -7.93 -2.63
CA SER A 211 -12.80 -8.29 -2.75
C SER A 211 -13.01 -9.58 -3.53
N SER A 212 -12.32 -9.79 -4.66
CA SER A 212 -12.62 -10.88 -5.60
C SER A 212 -11.45 -11.86 -5.83
N ILE A 213 -11.77 -13.06 -6.35
CA ILE A 213 -10.79 -14.07 -6.79
C ILE A 213 -10.03 -13.58 -8.05
N LYS A 214 -10.62 -12.69 -8.87
CA LYS A 214 -9.94 -12.10 -10.04
C LYS A 214 -8.78 -11.19 -9.59
N SER A 215 -8.93 -10.50 -8.47
CA SER A 215 -7.84 -9.74 -7.82
C SER A 215 -6.68 -10.66 -7.47
N VAL A 216 -6.96 -11.88 -7.03
CA VAL A 216 -5.94 -12.90 -6.73
C VAL A 216 -5.15 -13.26 -7.99
N LYS A 217 -5.78 -13.40 -9.16
CA LYS A 217 -5.07 -13.60 -10.46
C LYS A 217 -4.17 -12.41 -10.82
N TYR A 218 -4.63 -11.18 -10.59
CA TYR A 218 -3.80 -9.98 -10.79
C TYR A 218 -2.63 -9.93 -9.79
N LEU A 219 -2.84 -10.37 -8.55
CA LEU A 219 -1.83 -10.48 -7.50
C LEU A 219 -0.79 -11.57 -7.82
N TYR A 220 -1.21 -12.68 -8.44
CA TYR A 220 -0.31 -13.73 -8.95
C TYR A 220 0.61 -13.25 -10.07
N LYS A 221 0.15 -12.33 -10.92
CA LYS A 221 1.04 -11.65 -11.88
C LYS A 221 2.19 -10.93 -11.18
N TYR A 222 2.01 -10.47 -9.94
CA TYR A 222 3.11 -9.91 -9.17
C TYR A 222 3.98 -11.00 -8.55
N ILE A 223 3.41 -12.10 -8.07
CA ILE A 223 4.17 -13.19 -7.45
C ILE A 223 5.08 -13.93 -8.45
N TYR A 224 4.61 -14.15 -9.69
CA TYR A 224 5.34 -14.93 -10.71
C TYR A 224 6.03 -14.09 -11.80
N LYS A 225 5.97 -12.75 -11.75
CA LYS A 225 6.84 -11.88 -12.57
C LYS A 225 8.18 -11.56 -11.87
N GLY A 226 8.52 -12.30 -10.82
CA GLY A 226 9.83 -12.29 -10.19
C GLY A 226 10.73 -13.29 -10.89
#